data_AF-A0A6I1R3W6-F1
#
_entry.id   AF-A0A6I1R3W6-F1
#
_cell.length_a   1.000
_cell.length_b   1.000
_cell.length_c   1.000
_cell.angle_alpha   90.00
_cell.angle_beta   90.00
_cell.angle_gamma   90.00
#
_symmetry.space_group_name_H-M   'P 1'
#
loop_
_entity.id
_entity.type
_entity.pdbx_description
1 polymer ?
#
loop_
_entity_poly.entity_id
_entity_poly.type
_entity_poly.pdbx_seq_one_letter_code
_entity_poly.pdbx_strand_id
1 'polypeptide(L)'
;MARLKENKARERRIEMEAVVDAYNSEERAMGWYYYLEERLKFPFKARCTSKREISPLRVGEDVDVMGMASEQECESEMFVRLRWRRAKVAVPLSQLEPLAAEPNTTEAVADWHYWVGRGYEF
;
A
#
# COMPACT_ATOMS: atom_id res chain seq x y z
N MET A 1 -11.86 6.90 -14.48
CA MET A 1 -10.43 6.83 -14.88
C MET A 1 -10.23 5.63 -15.78
N ALA A 2 -9.40 5.71 -16.81
CA ALA A 2 -9.07 4.54 -17.60
C ALA A 2 -8.28 3.57 -16.71
N ARG A 3 -8.76 2.33 -16.58
CA ARG A 3 -8.05 1.28 -15.84
C ARG A 3 -6.67 1.09 -16.46
N LEU A 4 -5.66 0.88 -15.62
CA LEU A 4 -4.32 0.54 -16.10
C LEU A 4 -4.38 -0.68 -17.03
N LYS A 5 -3.49 -0.76 -18.01
CA LYS A 5 -3.36 -1.96 -18.84
C LYS A 5 -2.85 -3.12 -17.98
N GLU A 6 -3.29 -4.32 -18.33
CA GLU A 6 -2.93 -5.52 -17.60
C GLU A 6 -1.42 -5.80 -17.69
N ASN A 7 -0.81 -6.16 -16.56
CA ASN A 7 0.56 -6.62 -16.50
C ASN A 7 0.60 -8.06 -15.95
N LYS A 8 0.74 -9.04 -16.85
CA LYS A 8 0.70 -10.47 -16.52
C LYS A 8 1.68 -10.90 -15.41
N ALA A 9 2.86 -10.25 -15.33
CA ALA A 9 3.84 -10.58 -14.30
C ALA A 9 3.37 -10.12 -12.91
N ARG A 10 2.76 -8.93 -12.82
CA ARG A 10 2.16 -8.42 -11.59
C ARG A 10 0.93 -9.21 -11.21
N GLU A 11 0.03 -9.48 -12.16
CA GLU A 11 -1.18 -10.28 -11.92
C GLU A 11 -0.82 -11.64 -11.32
N ARG A 12 0.13 -12.37 -11.94
CA ARG A 12 0.57 -13.67 -11.42
C ARG A 12 1.17 -13.58 -10.03
N ARG A 13 1.99 -12.56 -9.74
CA ARG A 13 2.58 -12.39 -8.40
C ARG A 13 1.50 -12.07 -7.36
N ILE A 14 0.59 -11.15 -7.67
CA ILE A 14 -0.51 -10.78 -6.77
C ILE A 14 -1.41 -11.99 -6.50
N GLU A 15 -1.82 -12.72 -7.55
CA GLU A 15 -2.66 -13.91 -7.43
C GLU A 15 -2.03 -14.99 -6.56
N MET A 16 -0.73 -15.24 -6.74
CA MET A 16 -0.03 -16.34 -6.06
C MET A 16 0.53 -15.97 -4.69
N GLU A 17 0.68 -14.68 -4.37
CA GLU A 17 1.37 -14.24 -3.16
C GLU A 17 0.57 -13.26 -2.29
N ALA A 18 -0.32 -12.45 -2.87
CA ALA A 18 -1.09 -11.43 -2.13
C ALA A 18 -2.56 -11.82 -1.92
N VAL A 19 -3.18 -12.54 -2.85
CA VAL A 19 -4.59 -12.96 -2.73
C VAL A 19 -4.77 -14.46 -2.96
N VAL A 20 -3.75 -15.24 -2.60
CA VAL A 20 -3.75 -16.70 -2.74
C VAL A 20 -4.90 -17.32 -1.94
N ASP A 21 -5.70 -18.15 -2.62
CA ASP A 21 -6.87 -18.82 -2.07
C ASP A 21 -7.86 -17.89 -1.32
N ALA A 22 -7.95 -16.62 -1.74
CA ALA A 22 -8.92 -15.68 -1.20
C ALA A 22 -10.26 -15.78 -1.95
N TYR A 23 -11.32 -16.20 -1.26
CA TYR A 23 -12.66 -16.42 -1.80
C TYR A 23 -13.62 -15.26 -1.51
N ASN A 24 -13.33 -14.45 -0.50
CA ASN A 24 -14.13 -13.29 -0.12
C ASN A 24 -13.29 -12.03 0.10
N SER A 25 -13.94 -10.92 0.45
CA SER A 25 -13.25 -9.63 0.56
C SER A 25 -12.40 -9.46 1.79
N GLU A 26 -12.78 -10.09 2.90
CA GLU A 26 -11.98 -10.09 4.12
C GLU A 26 -10.67 -10.84 3.90
N GLU A 27 -10.75 -12.01 3.26
CA GLU A 27 -9.57 -12.83 2.92
C GLU A 27 -8.63 -12.09 1.95
N ARG A 28 -9.15 -11.40 0.95
CA ARG A 28 -8.34 -10.58 0.03
C ARG A 28 -7.70 -9.40 0.75
N ALA A 29 -8.40 -8.72 1.66
CA ALA A 29 -7.84 -7.64 2.46
C ALA A 29 -6.70 -8.15 3.36
N MET A 30 -6.90 -9.30 4.03
CA MET A 30 -5.89 -9.91 4.88
C MET A 30 -4.68 -10.43 4.09
N GLY A 31 -4.91 -11.03 2.93
CA GLY A 31 -3.82 -11.42 2.04
C GLY A 31 -2.95 -10.23 1.64
N TRP A 32 -3.58 -9.12 1.23
CA TRP A 32 -2.86 -7.87 0.94
C TRP A 32 -2.10 -7.32 2.16
N TYR A 33 -2.73 -7.36 3.33
CA TYR A 33 -2.12 -6.90 4.57
C TYR A 33 -0.82 -7.65 4.85
N TYR A 34 -0.88 -8.99 4.87
CA TYR A 34 0.30 -9.82 5.17
C TYR A 34 1.36 -9.74 4.08
N TYR A 35 0.98 -9.73 2.79
CA TYR A 35 1.91 -9.54 1.68
C TYR A 35 2.72 -8.24 1.81
N LEU A 36 2.04 -7.14 2.14
CA LEU A 36 2.69 -5.86 2.35
C LEU A 36 3.50 -5.84 3.64
N GLU A 37 2.98 -6.34 4.74
CA GLU A 37 3.68 -6.36 6.02
C GLU A 37 5.02 -7.12 5.95
N GLU A 38 5.07 -8.25 5.23
CA GLU A 38 6.29 -9.05 5.08
C GLU A 38 7.32 -8.40 4.13
N ARG A 39 6.85 -7.75 3.05
CA ARG A 39 7.71 -7.22 1.99
C ARG A 39 8.18 -5.78 2.21
N LEU A 40 7.40 -4.96 2.93
CA LEU A 40 7.78 -3.61 3.26
C LEU A 40 8.86 -3.61 4.36
N LYS A 41 10.03 -3.06 4.07
CA LYS A 41 11.14 -2.96 5.01
C LYS A 41 11.05 -1.65 5.75
N PHE A 42 10.53 -1.71 6.98
CA PHE A 42 10.36 -0.55 7.83
C PHE A 42 11.61 -0.29 8.71
N PRO A 43 11.92 0.98 9.03
CA PRO A 43 11.32 2.17 8.44
C PRO A 43 11.87 2.45 7.03
N PHE A 44 11.05 3.05 6.16
CA PHE A 44 11.51 3.57 4.86
C PHE A 44 10.96 4.98 4.60
N LYS A 45 11.68 5.75 3.78
CA LYS A 45 11.24 7.08 3.36
C LYS A 45 10.27 6.98 2.20
N ALA A 46 9.26 7.84 2.18
CA ALA A 46 8.34 7.95 1.07
C ALA A 46 7.95 9.41 0.83
N ARG A 47 7.48 9.71 -0.38
CA ARG A 47 6.93 11.00 -0.78
C ARG A 47 5.44 10.88 -1.00
N CYS A 48 4.68 11.81 -0.45
CA CYS A 48 3.25 11.92 -0.77
C CYS A 48 3.07 12.41 -2.22
N THR A 49 2.41 11.63 -3.07
CA THR A 49 2.22 11.93 -4.50
C THR A 49 0.78 12.31 -4.85
N SER A 50 -0.18 11.98 -4.00
CA SER A 50 -1.59 12.34 -4.21
C SER A 50 -2.24 12.85 -2.92
N LYS A 51 -3.25 13.70 -3.05
CA LYS A 51 -3.97 14.26 -1.90
C LYS A 51 -5.15 13.36 -1.55
N ARG A 52 -5.28 12.99 -0.28
CA ARG A 52 -6.46 12.33 0.30
C ARG A 52 -7.04 13.23 1.39
N GLU A 53 -8.35 13.40 1.43
CA GLU A 53 -9.01 14.25 2.43
C GLU A 53 -8.78 13.75 3.86
N ILE A 54 -8.73 12.42 4.03
CA ILE A 54 -8.44 11.74 5.30
C ILE A 54 -6.97 11.85 5.72
N SER A 55 -6.07 12.31 4.84
CA SER A 55 -4.64 12.41 5.13
C SER A 55 -4.21 13.86 5.42
N PRO A 56 -3.43 14.09 6.48
CA PRO A 56 -2.90 15.43 6.77
C PRO A 56 -1.72 15.84 5.86
N LEU A 57 -1.24 14.94 4.99
CA LEU A 57 -0.05 15.16 4.17
C LEU A 57 -0.33 16.07 2.97
N ARG A 58 0.68 16.84 2.57
CA ARG A 58 0.68 17.58 1.30
C ARG A 58 1.42 16.81 0.23
N VAL A 59 0.98 16.95 -1.01
CA VAL A 59 1.70 16.43 -2.17
C VAL A 59 3.12 17.04 -2.20
N GLY A 60 4.13 16.19 -2.38
CA GLY A 60 5.55 16.51 -2.31
C GLY A 60 6.16 16.43 -0.90
N GLU A 61 5.38 16.17 0.15
CA GLU A 61 5.89 16.02 1.51
C GLU A 61 6.57 14.66 1.70
N ASP A 62 7.80 14.67 2.21
CA ASP A 62 8.57 13.46 2.52
C ASP A 62 8.29 13.02 3.97
N VAL A 63 8.06 11.72 4.15
CA VAL A 63 7.67 11.11 5.42
C VAL A 63 8.44 9.81 5.68
N ASP A 64 8.60 9.46 6.96
CA ASP A 64 9.12 8.15 7.37
C ASP A 64 7.94 7.22 7.68
N VAL A 65 7.83 6.14 6.89
CA VAL A 65 6.85 5.08 7.08
C VAL A 65 7.41 4.07 8.08
N MET A 66 6.67 3.81 9.14
CA MET A 66 7.15 3.07 10.32
C MET A 66 6.58 1.66 10.45
N GLY A 67 5.51 1.35 9.73
CA GLY A 67 4.85 0.04 9.77
C GLY A 67 3.48 0.08 9.11
N MET A 68 2.84 -1.08 8.95
CA MET A 68 1.41 -1.16 8.63
C MET A 68 0.55 -0.54 9.74
N ALA A 69 -0.64 -0.03 9.40
CA ALA A 69 -1.70 0.24 10.37
C ALA A 69 -2.25 -1.07 10.95
N SER A 70 -3.21 -1.03 11.88
CA SER A 70 -3.84 -2.25 12.38
C SER A 70 -4.67 -2.92 11.29
N GLU A 71 -4.81 -4.24 11.34
CA GLU A 71 -5.61 -5.03 10.40
C GLU A 71 -7.02 -4.47 10.23
N GLN A 72 -7.67 -4.04 11.33
CA GLN A 72 -9.04 -3.49 11.31
C GLN A 72 -9.15 -2.21 10.46
N GLU A 73 -8.12 -1.36 10.47
CA GLU A 73 -8.11 -0.16 9.63
C GLU A 73 -7.83 -0.52 8.16
N CYS A 74 -7.21 -1.67 7.92
CA CYS A 74 -6.80 -2.15 6.61
C CYS A 74 -7.86 -3.02 5.91
N GLU A 75 -9.02 -3.27 6.52
CA GLU A 75 -10.09 -4.08 5.93
C GLU A 75 -10.67 -3.50 4.63
N SER A 76 -10.56 -2.17 4.42
CA SER A 76 -11.15 -1.47 3.26
C SER A 76 -10.12 -0.81 2.32
N GLU A 77 -8.92 -0.46 2.82
CA GLU A 77 -7.79 0.03 2.02
C GLU A 77 -6.49 -0.24 2.79
N MET A 78 -5.34 -0.39 2.13
CA MET A 78 -4.08 -0.57 2.85
C MET A 78 -3.55 0.76 3.43
N PHE A 79 -3.46 0.83 4.76
CA PHE A 79 -2.93 1.99 5.48
C PHE A 79 -1.57 1.68 6.11
N VAL A 80 -0.70 2.69 6.14
CA VAL A 80 0.58 2.64 6.83
C VAL A 80 0.67 3.71 7.90
N ARG A 81 1.34 3.38 9.01
CA ARG A 81 1.65 4.30 10.09
C ARG A 81 2.91 5.08 9.76
N LEU A 82 2.83 6.38 9.96
CA LEU A 82 3.96 7.27 9.84
C LEU A 82 4.07 8.17 11.06
N ARG A 83 5.29 8.66 11.30
CA ARG A 83 5.53 9.66 12.32
C ARG A 83 5.36 11.05 11.70
N TRP A 84 4.19 11.64 11.90
CA TRP A 84 3.91 12.99 11.43
C TRP A 84 4.02 14.00 12.57
N ARG A 85 5.03 14.86 12.51
CA ARG A 85 5.36 15.83 13.58
C ARG A 85 5.58 15.12 14.92
N ARG A 86 4.58 15.17 15.82
CA ARG A 86 4.57 14.54 17.16
C ARG A 86 3.52 13.43 17.31
N ALA A 87 2.70 13.19 16.29
CA ALA A 87 1.64 12.19 16.31
C ALA A 87 2.01 10.98 15.43
N LYS A 88 1.47 9.82 15.78
CA LYS A 88 1.40 8.67 14.87
C LYS A 88 0.08 8.78 14.13
N VAL A 89 0.12 8.79 12.80
CA VAL A 89 -1.07 8.82 11.97
C VAL A 89 -1.01 7.68 10.97
N ALA A 90 -2.15 7.09 10.66
CA ALA A 90 -2.30 6.15 9.57
C ALA A 90 -2.71 6.91 8.32
N VAL A 91 -2.09 6.60 7.18
CA VAL A 91 -2.47 7.19 5.90
C VAL A 91 -2.51 6.12 4.81
N PRO A 92 -3.28 6.33 3.73
CA PRO A 92 -3.32 5.35 2.64
C PRO A 92 -1.94 5.12 2.04
N LEU A 93 -1.57 3.87 1.81
CA LEU A 93 -0.33 3.54 1.10
C LEU A 93 -0.38 4.02 -0.36
N SER A 94 -1.58 4.06 -0.95
CA SER A 94 -1.85 4.46 -2.34
C SER A 94 -1.45 5.90 -2.70
N GLN A 95 -1.24 6.76 -1.69
CA GLN A 95 -0.77 8.13 -1.90
C GLN A 95 0.73 8.33 -1.66
N LEU A 96 1.47 7.26 -1.37
CA LEU A 96 2.90 7.32 -1.03
C LEU A 96 3.75 6.63 -2.10
N GLU A 97 4.86 7.26 -2.48
CA GLU A 97 5.87 6.67 -3.34
C GLU A 97 7.18 6.49 -2.55
N PRO A 98 7.74 5.26 -2.46
CA PRO A 98 8.98 5.02 -1.72
C PRO A 98 10.16 5.80 -2.30
N LEU A 99 10.97 6.38 -1.41
CA LEU A 99 12.21 7.10 -1.73
C LEU A 99 13.40 6.25 -1.31
N ALA A 100 14.19 5.78 -2.29
CA ALA A 100 15.39 4.97 -2.04
C ALA A 100 15.14 3.76 -1.12
N ALA A 101 13.97 3.13 -1.26
CA ALA A 101 13.62 1.92 -0.52
C ALA A 101 14.25 0.67 -1.15
N GLU A 102 14.28 -0.43 -0.39
CA GLU A 102 14.74 -1.72 -0.91
C GLU A 102 13.89 -2.18 -2.11
N PRO A 103 14.45 -3.01 -3.02
CA PRO A 103 13.73 -3.51 -4.18
C PRO A 103 12.40 -4.17 -3.85
N ASN A 104 12.35 -4.97 -2.77
CA ASN A 104 11.13 -5.66 -2.34
C ASN A 104 10.04 -4.68 -1.88
N THR A 105 10.42 -3.61 -1.17
CA THR A 105 9.49 -2.56 -0.74
C THR A 105 8.96 -1.80 -1.94
N THR A 106 9.84 -1.44 -2.88
CA THR A 106 9.46 -0.74 -4.11
C THR A 106 8.52 -1.59 -4.97
N GLU A 107 8.79 -2.90 -5.11
CA GLU A 107 7.94 -3.82 -5.86
C GLU A 107 6.56 -3.97 -5.21
N ALA A 108 6.50 -4.18 -3.90
CA ALA A 108 5.26 -4.37 -3.16
C ALA A 108 4.34 -3.13 -3.21
N VAL A 109 4.91 -1.92 -3.04
CA VAL A 109 4.12 -0.68 -3.19
C VAL A 109 3.65 -0.50 -4.63
N ALA A 110 4.48 -0.84 -5.63
CA ALA A 110 4.07 -0.76 -7.02
C ALA A 110 2.96 -1.78 -7.37
N ASP A 111 2.94 -2.95 -6.74
CA ASP A 111 1.85 -3.93 -6.89
C ASP A 111 0.55 -3.40 -6.28
N TRP A 112 0.63 -2.78 -5.10
CA TRP A 112 -0.52 -2.12 -4.48
C TRP A 112 -1.08 -1.00 -5.36
N HIS A 113 -0.21 -0.14 -5.90
CA HIS A 113 -0.62 0.92 -6.84
C HIS A 113 -1.25 0.34 -8.11
N TYR A 114 -0.73 -0.78 -8.61
CA TYR A 114 -1.30 -1.47 -9.75
C TYR A 114 -2.71 -1.99 -9.46
N TRP A 115 -2.90 -2.67 -8.33
CA TRP A 115 -4.21 -3.18 -7.89
C TRP A 115 -5.26 -2.07 -7.81
N VAL A 116 -4.93 -0.97 -7.10
CA VAL A 116 -5.80 0.21 -6.99
C VAL A 116 -6.04 0.86 -8.35
N GLY A 117 -5.01 0.99 -9.19
CA GLY A 117 -5.11 1.60 -10.53
C GLY A 117 -5.88 0.75 -11.56
N ARG A 118 -5.98 -0.57 -11.35
CA ARG A 118 -6.91 -1.45 -12.07
C ARG A 118 -8.34 -1.31 -11.57
N GLY A 119 -8.55 -0.70 -10.41
CA GLY A 119 -9.84 -0.57 -9.75
C GLY A 119 -10.34 -1.91 -9.24
N TYR A 120 -9.42 -2.77 -8.81
CA TYR A 120 -9.75 -4.00 -8.11
C TYR A 120 -10.11 -3.66 -6.67
N GLU A 121 -11.17 -4.30 -6.20
CA GLU A 121 -11.64 -4.21 -4.83
C GLU A 121 -11.15 -5.42 -4.05
N PHE A 122 -11.21 -5.32 -2.73
CA PHE A 122 -11.05 -6.50 -1.91
C PHE A 122 -12.14 -7.50 -2.17
#